data_AF-A0A378AZ33-F1
#
_entry.id   AF-A0A378AZ33-F1
#
_cell.length_a   1.000
_cell.length_b   1.000
_cell.length_c   1.000
_cell.angle_alpha   90.00
_cell.angle_beta   90.00
_cell.angle_gamma   90.00
#
_symmetry.space_group_name_H-M   'P 1'
#
loop_
_entity.id
_entity.type
_entity.pdbx_description
1 polymer ?
#
loop_
_entity_poly.entity_id
_entity_poly.type
_entity_poly.pdbx_seq_one_letter_code
_entity_poly.pdbx_strand_id
1 'polypeptide(L)'
;MYMLKSFTVRDWWAFAEKFGIPIVVGKYGNNATDEQIKTLIDAIASIASDAGCAIPQSMQLEMQETASRNGGGALFKEMAEWCDAQTSKAVLGQTMTTDDGSSRSQADVHDRVRMDIARWDARQLENTLNEFLVRPFIQFNYGPQEKYPRVKLAISEPEDLKAFVDALIPLVDRGLRVQESEVRDKFGLAEPENGAAVLSPSNSFSAFSPAPALNRVQLALNRSQDDEIDVMASEALKDWEQTGDAFTSPVLQLAKDVGSFEEFLARLPDLQTTLEPAAFVEQLAMLSFKARTLGDANDG
;
A
#
# COMPACT_ATOMS: atom_id res chain seq x y z
N MET A 1 -35.10 6.21 -4.63
CA MET A 1 -34.20 7.38 -4.82
C MET A 1 -33.80 7.58 -6.27
N TYR A 2 -33.31 6.55 -6.98
CA TYR A 2 -32.92 6.67 -8.40
C TYR A 2 -33.96 7.35 -9.31
N MET A 3 -35.24 6.93 -9.25
CA MET A 3 -36.30 7.55 -10.07
C MET A 3 -36.48 9.05 -9.78
N LEU A 4 -36.48 9.44 -8.50
CA LEU A 4 -36.62 10.85 -8.11
C LEU A 4 -35.48 11.69 -8.69
N LYS A 5 -34.23 11.19 -8.62
CA LYS A 5 -33.07 11.83 -9.25
C LYS A 5 -33.25 11.97 -10.77
N SER A 6 -33.72 10.91 -11.44
CA SER A 6 -33.87 10.96 -12.90
C SER A 6 -34.91 11.99 -13.35
N PHE A 7 -36.00 12.14 -12.59
CA PHE A 7 -37.02 13.15 -12.88
C PHE A 7 -36.54 14.55 -12.56
N THR A 8 -35.87 14.76 -11.42
CA THR A 8 -35.34 16.09 -11.08
C THR A 8 -34.28 16.56 -12.06
N VAL A 9 -33.39 15.69 -12.51
CA VAL A 9 -32.40 16.04 -13.55
C VAL A 9 -33.10 16.38 -14.87
N ARG A 10 -34.08 15.58 -15.31
CA ARG A 10 -34.84 15.88 -16.54
C ARG A 10 -35.57 17.22 -16.44
N ASP A 11 -36.22 17.47 -15.32
CA ASP A 11 -36.96 18.71 -15.08
C ASP A 11 -36.00 19.91 -14.95
N TRP A 12 -34.80 19.69 -14.43
CA TRP A 12 -33.73 20.70 -14.42
C TRP A 12 -33.26 21.05 -15.83
N TRP A 13 -33.10 20.07 -16.71
CA TRP A 13 -32.80 20.31 -18.12
C TRP A 13 -33.92 21.09 -18.83
N ALA A 14 -35.18 20.71 -18.60
CA ALA A 14 -36.33 21.45 -19.16
C ALA A 14 -36.44 22.88 -18.61
N PHE A 15 -36.10 23.08 -17.34
CA PHE A 15 -35.99 24.41 -16.73
C PHE A 15 -34.85 25.21 -17.36
N ALA A 16 -33.67 24.62 -17.52
CA ALA A 16 -32.52 25.26 -18.15
C ALA A 16 -32.79 25.65 -19.61
N GLU A 17 -33.55 24.85 -20.36
CA GLU A 17 -33.96 25.18 -21.73
C GLU A 17 -34.93 26.38 -21.74
N LYS A 18 -35.97 26.36 -20.91
CA LYS A 18 -37.00 27.41 -20.89
C LYS A 18 -36.49 28.75 -20.34
N PHE A 19 -35.55 28.73 -19.40
CA PHE A 19 -35.04 29.92 -18.73
C PHE A 19 -33.63 30.32 -19.15
N GLY A 20 -32.90 29.46 -19.87
CA GLY A 20 -31.53 29.72 -20.34
C GLY A 20 -31.47 30.58 -21.59
N ILE A 21 -32.54 30.61 -22.40
CA ILE A 21 -32.62 31.45 -23.60
C ILE A 21 -33.79 32.43 -23.43
N PRO A 22 -33.54 33.75 -23.27
CA PRO A 22 -34.62 34.72 -23.18
C PRO A 22 -35.33 34.85 -24.52
N ILE A 23 -36.66 34.74 -24.51
CA ILE A 23 -37.50 34.96 -25.68
C ILE A 23 -37.60 36.48 -25.90
N VAL A 24 -37.28 36.94 -27.11
CA VAL A 24 -37.43 38.35 -27.49
C VAL A 24 -38.88 38.59 -27.92
N VAL A 25 -39.60 39.41 -27.16
CA VAL A 25 -41.01 39.74 -27.43
C VAL A 25 -41.12 41.18 -27.90
N GLY A 26 -41.53 41.37 -29.15
CA GLY A 26 -41.86 42.69 -29.69
C GLY A 26 -43.35 42.98 -29.52
N LYS A 27 -43.67 44.16 -28.97
CA LYS A 27 -45.06 44.60 -28.78
C LYS A 27 -45.39 45.69 -29.79
N TYR A 28 -46.53 45.56 -30.47
CA TYR A 28 -47.05 46.60 -31.35
C TYR A 28 -48.45 47.05 -30.91
N GLY A 29 -48.77 48.33 -31.16
CA GLY A 29 -50.07 48.92 -30.82
C GLY A 29 -51.15 48.57 -31.83
N ASN A 30 -52.43 48.71 -31.42
CA ASN A 30 -53.60 48.38 -32.25
C ASN A 30 -53.74 49.20 -33.56
N ASN A 31 -52.94 50.26 -33.75
CA ASN A 31 -52.91 51.11 -34.95
C ASN A 31 -51.69 50.85 -35.87
N ALA A 32 -50.89 49.81 -35.62
CA ALA A 32 -49.73 49.51 -36.46
C ALA A 32 -50.17 49.06 -37.86
N THR A 33 -49.53 49.61 -38.90
CA THR A 33 -49.74 49.16 -40.28
C THR A 33 -48.98 47.86 -40.56
N ASP A 34 -49.42 47.09 -41.57
CA ASP A 34 -48.80 45.81 -41.94
C ASP A 34 -47.30 45.92 -42.25
N GLU A 35 -46.84 47.08 -42.75
CA GLU A 35 -45.41 47.36 -43.00
C GLU A 35 -44.59 47.50 -41.71
N GLN A 36 -45.18 48.09 -40.66
CA GLN A 36 -44.53 48.23 -39.35
C GLN A 36 -44.44 46.89 -38.64
N ILE A 37 -45.45 46.03 -38.81
CA ILE A 37 -45.45 44.66 -38.26
C ILE A 37 -44.35 43.82 -38.93
N LYS A 38 -44.17 43.91 -40.25
CA LYS A 38 -43.08 43.22 -40.97
C LYS A 38 -41.71 43.69 -40.51
N THR A 39 -41.49 45.00 -40.42
CA THR A 39 -40.23 45.58 -39.93
C THR A 39 -39.91 45.11 -38.50
N LEU A 40 -40.93 44.98 -37.64
CA LEU A 40 -40.77 44.46 -36.28
C LEU A 40 -40.38 42.97 -36.29
N ILE A 41 -41.01 42.16 -37.15
CA ILE A 41 -40.68 40.74 -37.29
C ILE A 41 -39.23 40.58 -37.78
N ASP A 42 -38.80 41.38 -38.76
CA ASP A 42 -37.42 41.36 -39.27
C ASP A 42 -36.40 41.80 -38.19
N ALA A 43 -36.75 42.81 -37.39
CA ALA A 43 -35.94 43.24 -36.24
C ALA A 43 -35.86 42.15 -35.16
N ILE A 44 -36.95 41.43 -34.89
CA ILE A 44 -36.94 40.31 -33.94
C ILE A 44 -36.12 39.15 -34.50
N ALA A 45 -36.24 38.82 -35.78
CA ALA A 45 -35.50 37.74 -36.44
C ALA A 45 -33.98 38.00 -36.48
N SER A 46 -33.55 39.26 -36.48
CA SER A 46 -32.13 39.63 -36.41
C SER A 46 -31.55 39.66 -34.99
N ILE A 47 -32.38 39.83 -33.97
CA ILE A 47 -31.96 39.92 -32.56
C ILE A 47 -32.12 38.58 -31.83
N ALA A 48 -33.16 37.80 -32.14
CA ALA A 48 -33.46 36.55 -31.47
C ALA A 48 -32.67 35.41 -32.10
N SER A 49 -31.83 34.75 -31.30
CA SER A 49 -31.02 33.60 -31.74
C SER A 49 -31.83 32.32 -31.95
N ASP A 50 -33.10 32.26 -31.53
CA ASP A 50 -33.87 31.01 -31.55
C ASP A 50 -35.40 31.22 -31.65
N ALA A 51 -36.01 31.94 -30.69
CA ALA A 51 -37.45 32.20 -30.68
C ALA A 51 -37.78 33.67 -30.34
N GLY A 52 -38.53 34.31 -31.22
CA GLY A 52 -39.09 35.64 -31.01
C GLY A 52 -40.53 35.72 -31.48
N CYS A 53 -41.34 36.54 -30.82
CA CYS A 53 -42.74 36.69 -31.18
C CYS A 53 -43.17 38.16 -31.21
N ALA A 54 -44.03 38.49 -32.17
CA ALA A 54 -44.70 39.78 -32.27
C ALA A 54 -46.14 39.61 -31.79
N ILE A 55 -46.50 40.26 -30.68
CA ILE A 55 -47.84 40.15 -30.07
C ILE A 55 -48.46 41.55 -30.00
N PRO A 56 -49.77 41.71 -30.34
CA PRO A 56 -50.48 42.95 -30.09
C PRO A 56 -50.48 43.27 -28.59
N GLN A 57 -50.37 44.55 -28.23
CA GLN A 57 -50.41 45.00 -26.83
C GLN A 57 -51.66 44.55 -26.07
N SER A 58 -52.78 44.35 -26.77
CA SER A 58 -54.06 43.88 -26.23
C SER A 58 -54.08 42.39 -25.85
N MET A 59 -53.12 41.59 -26.32
CA MET A 59 -53.04 40.14 -26.06
C MET A 59 -51.85 39.78 -25.15
N GLN A 60 -51.37 40.74 -24.34
CA GLN A 60 -50.28 40.50 -23.40
C GLN A 60 -50.73 39.54 -22.29
N LEU A 61 -50.20 38.32 -22.32
CA LEU A 61 -50.27 37.37 -21.21
C LEU A 61 -49.10 37.66 -20.26
N GLU A 62 -49.40 38.24 -19.11
CA GLU A 62 -48.43 38.41 -18.03
C GLU A 62 -48.48 37.17 -17.13
N MET A 63 -47.40 36.39 -17.16
CA MET A 63 -47.24 35.28 -16.24
C MET A 63 -47.02 35.86 -14.84
N GLN A 64 -47.88 35.55 -13.87
CA GLN A 64 -47.64 35.96 -12.49
C GLN A 64 -46.33 35.35 -12.01
N GLU A 65 -45.29 36.17 -11.92
CA GLU A 65 -44.01 35.77 -11.36
C GLU A 65 -44.19 35.51 -9.87
N THR A 66 -44.31 34.22 -9.52
CA THR A 66 -44.01 33.81 -8.15
C THR A 66 -42.51 34.03 -7.96
N ALA A 67 -42.13 34.75 -6.90
CA ALA A 67 -40.81 35.35 -6.63
C ALA A 67 -39.58 34.41 -6.58
N SER A 68 -39.62 33.20 -7.18
CA SER A 68 -38.58 32.18 -7.14
C SER A 68 -37.82 32.00 -8.47
N ARG A 69 -37.83 33.00 -9.36
CA ARG A 69 -37.09 32.91 -10.63
C ARG A 69 -35.57 32.83 -10.43
N ASN A 70 -35.04 33.39 -9.33
CA ASN A 70 -33.60 33.39 -9.02
C ASN A 70 -33.10 32.14 -8.27
N GLY A 71 -33.97 31.26 -7.79
CA GLY A 71 -33.59 30.10 -6.95
C GLY A 71 -33.86 28.73 -7.55
N GLY A 72 -34.64 28.64 -8.64
CA GLY A 72 -35.07 27.36 -9.21
C GLY A 72 -33.92 26.44 -9.61
N GLY A 73 -32.87 26.98 -10.25
CA GLY A 73 -31.70 26.19 -10.66
C GLY A 73 -30.92 25.57 -9.49
N ALA A 74 -30.80 26.28 -8.37
CA ALA A 74 -30.13 25.78 -7.17
C ALA A 74 -30.97 24.69 -6.48
N LEU A 75 -32.30 24.86 -6.43
CA LEU A 75 -33.21 23.87 -5.84
C LEU A 75 -33.10 22.50 -6.51
N PHE A 76 -33.04 22.46 -7.85
CA PHE A 76 -32.89 21.19 -8.57
C PHE A 76 -31.54 20.52 -8.31
N LYS A 77 -30.47 21.32 -8.21
CA LYS A 77 -29.14 20.83 -7.86
C LYS A 77 -29.12 20.24 -6.44
N GLU A 78 -29.61 20.97 -5.45
CA GLU A 78 -29.69 20.51 -4.06
C GLU A 78 -30.53 19.23 -3.92
N MET A 79 -31.64 19.14 -4.66
CA MET A 79 -32.48 17.94 -4.64
C MET A 79 -31.78 16.73 -5.30
N ALA A 80 -31.00 16.94 -6.37
CA ALA A 80 -30.21 15.90 -6.99
C ALA A 80 -29.08 15.41 -6.06
N GLU A 81 -28.35 16.33 -5.44
CA GLU A 81 -27.30 16.03 -4.46
C GLU A 81 -27.87 15.30 -3.23
N TRP A 82 -29.03 15.72 -2.73
CA TRP A 82 -29.71 15.01 -1.66
C TRP A 82 -30.09 13.58 -2.06
N CYS A 83 -30.63 13.38 -3.28
CA CYS A 83 -30.97 12.04 -3.77
C CYS A 83 -29.72 11.15 -3.89
N ASP A 84 -28.59 11.72 -4.32
CA ASP A 84 -27.31 11.00 -4.38
C ASP A 84 -26.81 10.64 -2.99
N ALA A 85 -26.82 11.58 -2.04
CA ALA A 85 -26.43 11.33 -0.67
C ALA A 85 -27.29 10.23 0.00
N GLN A 86 -28.61 10.21 -0.26
CA GLN A 86 -29.47 9.13 0.24
C GLN A 86 -29.16 7.78 -0.40
N THR A 87 -28.80 7.77 -1.68
CA THR A 87 -28.41 6.54 -2.40
C THR A 87 -27.08 5.99 -1.87
N SER A 88 -26.09 6.86 -1.64
CA SER A 88 -24.81 6.50 -1.02
C SER A 88 -25.01 5.94 0.40
N LYS A 89 -25.89 6.56 1.22
CA LYS A 89 -26.24 6.01 2.55
C LYS A 89 -26.91 4.64 2.47
N ALA A 90 -27.78 4.42 1.49
CA ALA A 90 -28.48 3.15 1.35
C ALA A 90 -27.57 2.00 0.91
N VAL A 91 -26.57 2.27 0.06
CA VAL A 91 -25.68 1.24 -0.50
C VAL A 91 -24.41 1.08 0.33
N LEU A 92 -23.70 2.17 0.62
CA LEU A 92 -22.41 2.17 1.32
C LEU A 92 -22.56 2.35 2.84
N GLY A 93 -23.76 2.71 3.33
CA GLY A 93 -23.98 3.04 4.74
C GLY A 93 -23.50 4.43 5.15
N GLN A 94 -22.88 5.19 4.24
CA GLN A 94 -22.27 6.48 4.51
C GLN A 94 -22.12 7.34 3.25
N THR A 95 -21.85 8.65 3.44
CA THR A 95 -21.71 9.63 2.35
C THR A 95 -20.36 10.34 2.31
N MET A 96 -19.71 10.51 3.46
CA MET A 96 -18.62 11.48 3.56
C MET A 96 -17.38 11.05 2.78
N THR A 97 -16.99 9.77 2.74
CA THR A 97 -15.76 9.39 2.00
C THR A 97 -15.88 9.53 0.49
N THR A 98 -17.10 9.60 -0.04
CA THR A 98 -17.34 9.68 -1.49
C THR A 98 -17.48 11.13 -1.96
N ASP A 99 -18.13 11.98 -1.15
CA ASP A 99 -18.49 13.34 -1.56
C ASP A 99 -17.63 14.44 -0.92
N ASP A 100 -17.02 14.20 0.25
CA ASP A 100 -16.20 15.20 0.98
C ASP A 100 -14.81 14.66 1.33
N GLY A 101 -13.76 15.40 0.97
CA GLY A 101 -12.38 15.09 1.36
C GLY A 101 -12.17 15.16 2.87
N SER A 102 -12.56 14.10 3.58
CA SER A 102 -12.63 14.06 5.04
C SER A 102 -11.29 13.69 5.71
N SER A 103 -11.16 14.11 6.97
CA SER A 103 -10.00 13.82 7.83
C SER A 103 -9.83 12.31 8.08
N ARG A 104 -8.58 11.87 8.28
CA ARG A 104 -8.18 10.44 8.39
C ARG A 104 -9.05 9.65 9.38
N SER A 105 -9.36 10.22 10.54
CA SER A 105 -10.15 9.56 11.60
C SER A 105 -11.61 9.30 11.20
N GLN A 106 -12.16 10.09 10.29
CA GLN A 106 -13.53 9.91 9.80
C GLN A 106 -13.56 8.83 8.72
N ALA A 107 -12.54 8.79 7.85
CA ALA A 107 -12.36 7.72 6.88
C ALA A 107 -12.24 6.35 7.56
N ASP A 108 -11.51 6.26 8.68
CA ASP A 108 -11.36 5.00 9.43
C ASP A 108 -12.69 4.48 10.00
N VAL A 109 -13.55 5.38 10.52
CA VAL A 109 -14.89 5.00 11.00
C VAL A 109 -15.77 4.51 9.86
N HIS A 110 -15.66 5.15 8.70
CA HIS A 110 -16.44 4.79 7.52
C HIS A 110 -16.01 3.47 6.89
N ASP A 111 -14.71 3.18 6.89
CA ASP A 111 -14.21 1.88 6.41
C ASP A 111 -14.68 0.73 7.31
N ARG A 112 -14.81 0.97 8.64
CA ARG A 112 -15.43 -0.02 9.54
C ARG A 112 -16.87 -0.33 9.18
N VAL A 113 -17.69 0.68 8.87
CA VAL A 113 -19.09 0.46 8.44
C VAL A 113 -19.13 -0.32 7.13
N ARG A 114 -18.24 0.01 6.19
CA ARG A 114 -18.11 -0.73 4.93
C ARG A 114 -17.72 -2.19 5.18
N MET A 115 -16.77 -2.45 6.07
CA MET A 115 -16.35 -3.80 6.43
C MET A 115 -17.46 -4.58 7.15
N ASP A 116 -18.28 -3.92 7.98
CA ASP A 116 -19.44 -4.56 8.61
C ASP A 116 -20.49 -5.02 7.59
N ILE A 117 -20.77 -4.19 6.58
CA ILE A 117 -21.64 -4.56 5.45
C ILE A 117 -21.02 -5.71 4.66
N ALA A 118 -19.73 -5.60 4.31
CA ALA A 118 -19.03 -6.66 3.58
C ALA A 118 -19.03 -7.99 4.35
N ARG A 119 -18.89 -7.95 5.67
CA ARG A 119 -18.97 -9.14 6.54
C ARG A 119 -20.36 -9.75 6.57
N TRP A 120 -21.39 -8.91 6.55
CA TRP A 120 -22.77 -9.38 6.46
C TRP A 120 -23.05 -10.02 5.10
N ASP A 121 -22.61 -9.40 4.01
CA ASP A 121 -22.74 -9.94 2.65
C ASP A 121 -21.98 -11.28 2.49
N ALA A 122 -20.75 -11.36 3.00
CA ALA A 122 -19.98 -12.60 3.00
C ALA A 122 -20.70 -13.73 3.76
N ARG A 123 -21.27 -13.44 4.94
CA ARG A 123 -22.06 -14.42 5.70
C ARG A 123 -23.30 -14.89 4.93
N GLN A 124 -23.98 -13.99 4.22
CA GLN A 124 -25.13 -14.35 3.38
C GLN A 124 -24.72 -15.28 2.23
N LEU A 125 -23.58 -15.00 1.59
CA LEU A 125 -23.02 -15.85 0.54
C LEU A 125 -22.54 -17.19 1.09
N GLU A 126 -21.85 -17.22 2.23
CA GLU A 126 -21.42 -18.44 2.91
C GLU A 126 -22.62 -19.33 3.24
N ASN A 127 -23.71 -18.77 3.79
CA ASN A 127 -24.92 -19.54 4.08
C ASN A 127 -25.51 -20.13 2.80
N THR A 128 -25.60 -19.33 1.73
CA THR A 128 -26.12 -19.77 0.44
C THR A 128 -25.26 -20.89 -0.16
N LEU A 129 -23.94 -20.74 -0.16
CA LEU A 129 -23.01 -21.76 -0.67
C LEU A 129 -23.06 -23.03 0.18
N ASN A 130 -23.09 -22.90 1.50
CA ASN A 130 -23.12 -24.06 2.39
C ASN A 130 -24.43 -24.84 2.28
N GLU A 131 -25.56 -24.15 2.08
CA GLU A 131 -26.88 -24.76 1.99
C GLU A 131 -27.20 -25.30 0.59
N PHE A 132 -26.93 -24.54 -0.46
CA PHE A 132 -27.34 -24.89 -1.83
C PHE A 132 -26.26 -25.56 -2.67
N LEU A 133 -24.98 -25.43 -2.33
CA LEU A 133 -23.88 -26.04 -3.09
C LEU A 133 -23.24 -27.20 -2.30
N VAL A 134 -22.71 -26.92 -1.11
CA VAL A 134 -21.88 -27.88 -0.37
C VAL A 134 -22.69 -29.08 0.11
N ARG A 135 -23.84 -28.84 0.76
CA ARG A 135 -24.69 -29.93 1.27
C ARG A 135 -25.22 -30.84 0.15
N PRO A 136 -25.84 -30.34 -0.93
CA PRO A 136 -26.34 -31.21 -2.00
C PRO A 136 -25.22 -31.96 -2.72
N PHE A 137 -24.08 -31.31 -2.95
CA PHE A 137 -22.93 -31.95 -3.60
C PHE A 137 -22.41 -33.13 -2.78
N ILE A 138 -22.28 -32.98 -1.46
CA ILE A 138 -21.78 -34.06 -0.60
C ILE A 138 -22.82 -35.17 -0.45
N GLN A 139 -24.10 -34.81 -0.30
CA GLN A 139 -25.18 -35.81 -0.23
C GLN A 139 -25.26 -36.65 -1.51
N PHE A 140 -25.05 -36.03 -2.68
CA PHE A 140 -25.10 -36.72 -3.96
C PHE A 140 -23.89 -37.67 -4.16
N ASN A 141 -22.68 -37.25 -3.76
CA ASN A 141 -21.46 -38.03 -4.01
C ASN A 141 -21.13 -39.04 -2.91
N TYR A 142 -21.38 -38.69 -1.64
CA TYR A 142 -20.93 -39.46 -0.46
C TYR A 142 -22.09 -39.90 0.43
N GLY A 143 -23.34 -39.55 0.10
CA GLY A 143 -24.51 -39.83 0.92
C GLY A 143 -24.67 -38.89 2.11
N PRO A 144 -25.73 -39.08 2.93
CA PRO A 144 -25.99 -38.24 4.10
C PRO A 144 -24.88 -38.37 5.14
N GLN A 145 -24.29 -37.24 5.54
CA GLN A 145 -23.31 -37.15 6.63
C GLN A 145 -23.88 -36.43 7.86
N GLU A 146 -23.36 -36.74 9.05
CA GLU A 146 -23.72 -36.03 10.29
C GLU A 146 -23.14 -34.61 10.34
N LYS A 147 -21.96 -34.39 9.74
CA LYS A 147 -21.26 -33.10 9.69
C LYS A 147 -20.81 -32.81 8.27
N TYR A 148 -21.19 -31.64 7.76
CA TYR A 148 -20.75 -31.14 6.46
C TYR A 148 -19.61 -30.12 6.64
N PRO A 149 -18.63 -30.09 5.74
CA PRO A 149 -17.64 -29.01 5.68
C PRO A 149 -18.36 -27.68 5.44
N ARG A 150 -17.73 -26.59 5.89
CA ARG A 150 -18.26 -25.23 5.74
C ARG A 150 -17.26 -24.38 4.98
N VAL A 151 -17.72 -23.74 3.92
CA VAL A 151 -17.00 -22.68 3.23
C VAL A 151 -17.11 -21.42 4.08
N LYS A 152 -15.96 -20.80 4.36
CA LYS A 152 -15.84 -19.47 4.96
C LYS A 152 -15.03 -18.58 4.01
N LEU A 153 -15.55 -17.40 3.74
CA LEU A 153 -14.90 -16.38 2.93
C LEU A 153 -14.01 -15.55 3.85
N ALA A 154 -12.71 -15.56 3.59
CA ALA A 154 -11.77 -14.70 4.29
C ALA A 154 -11.93 -13.26 3.78
N ILE A 155 -12.29 -12.35 4.67
CA ILE A 155 -12.32 -10.91 4.37
C ILE A 155 -11.00 -10.35 4.88
N SER A 156 -10.17 -9.83 3.98
CA SER A 156 -8.94 -9.15 4.34
C SER A 156 -9.28 -7.77 4.88
N GLU A 157 -9.33 -7.64 6.20
CA GLU A 157 -9.36 -6.32 6.83
C GLU A 157 -7.97 -5.67 6.66
N PRO A 158 -7.87 -4.40 6.26
CA PRO A 158 -6.60 -3.70 6.26
C PRO A 158 -6.18 -3.46 7.72
N GLU A 159 -5.58 -4.48 8.33
CA GLU A 159 -4.94 -4.35 9.64
C GLU A 159 -3.73 -3.43 9.49
N ASP A 160 -3.52 -2.53 10.46
CA ASP A 160 -2.27 -1.79 10.56
C ASP A 160 -1.17 -2.75 11.02
N LEU A 161 -0.54 -3.39 10.03
CA LEU A 161 0.55 -4.34 10.23
C LEU A 161 1.68 -3.75 11.07
N LYS A 162 1.88 -2.43 11.04
CA LYS A 162 2.88 -1.76 11.86
C LYS A 162 2.48 -1.77 13.34
N ALA A 163 1.24 -1.40 13.64
CA ALA A 163 0.71 -1.47 15.00
C ALA A 163 0.72 -2.91 15.55
N PHE A 164 0.47 -3.90 14.69
CA PHE A 164 0.57 -5.31 15.05
C PHE A 164 2.00 -5.72 15.41
N VAL A 165 3.00 -5.35 14.60
CA VAL A 165 4.42 -5.62 14.88
C VAL A 165 4.87 -4.91 16.16
N ASP A 166 4.53 -3.63 16.33
CA ASP A 166 4.90 -2.83 17.49
C ASP A 166 4.30 -3.39 18.80
N ALA A 167 3.12 -4.01 18.75
CA ALA A 167 2.51 -4.70 19.88
C ALA A 167 3.07 -6.12 20.10
N LEU A 168 3.48 -6.80 19.03
CA LEU A 168 3.96 -8.18 19.06
C LEU A 168 5.37 -8.28 19.66
N ILE A 169 6.29 -7.37 19.30
CA ILE A 169 7.69 -7.40 19.77
C ILE A 169 7.77 -7.44 21.32
N PRO A 170 7.11 -6.53 22.08
CA PRO A 170 7.17 -6.55 23.54
C PRO A 170 6.47 -7.75 24.19
N LEU A 171 5.56 -8.42 23.48
CA LEU A 171 4.88 -9.61 23.97
C LEU A 171 5.74 -10.84 23.78
N VAL A 172 6.40 -10.97 22.64
CA VAL A 172 7.37 -12.03 22.35
C VAL A 172 8.58 -11.92 23.29
N ASP A 173 9.10 -10.71 23.51
CA ASP A 173 10.19 -10.44 24.47
C ASP A 173 9.81 -10.80 25.92
N ARG A 174 8.52 -10.69 26.27
CA ARG A 174 7.97 -11.11 27.57
C ARG A 174 7.64 -12.60 27.65
N GLY A 175 7.93 -13.37 26.60
CA GLY A 175 7.79 -14.83 26.58
C GLY A 175 6.49 -15.35 25.96
N LEU A 176 5.72 -14.51 25.24
CA LEU A 176 4.59 -15.00 24.45
C LEU A 176 5.12 -15.89 23.32
N ARG A 177 4.74 -17.16 23.33
CA ARG A 177 5.07 -18.12 22.28
C ARG A 177 4.00 -18.05 21.21
N VAL A 178 4.31 -17.40 20.10
CA VAL A 178 3.41 -17.30 18.93
C VAL A 178 3.90 -18.27 17.86
N GLN A 179 2.98 -19.01 17.25
CA GLN A 179 3.31 -19.90 16.14
C GLN A 179 3.64 -19.06 14.91
N GLU A 180 4.71 -19.43 14.21
CA GLU A 180 5.16 -18.70 13.02
C GLU A 180 4.12 -18.71 11.89
N SER A 181 3.34 -19.79 11.76
CA SER A 181 2.25 -19.89 10.77
C SER A 181 1.17 -18.84 11.00
N GLU A 182 0.76 -18.59 12.26
CA GLU A 182 -0.26 -17.59 12.60
C GLU A 182 0.19 -16.17 12.26
N VAL A 183 1.49 -15.88 12.40
CA VAL A 183 2.07 -14.60 12.00
C VAL A 183 2.08 -14.51 10.47
N ARG A 184 2.60 -15.52 9.79
CA ARG A 184 2.65 -15.55 8.31
C ARG A 184 1.26 -15.45 7.67
N ASP A 185 0.27 -16.15 8.21
CA ASP A 185 -1.13 -16.11 7.76
C ASP A 185 -1.71 -14.70 7.90
N LYS A 186 -1.41 -14.01 9.01
CA LYS A 186 -1.78 -12.60 9.20
C LYS A 186 -1.12 -11.65 8.20
N PHE A 187 0.13 -11.92 7.81
CA PHE A 187 0.84 -11.14 6.79
C PHE A 187 0.53 -11.59 5.35
N GLY A 188 -0.25 -12.65 5.16
CA GLY A 188 -0.51 -13.25 3.85
C GLY A 188 0.74 -13.82 3.17
N LEU A 189 1.78 -14.14 3.95
CA LEU A 189 3.02 -14.71 3.43
C LEU A 189 2.89 -16.23 3.34
N ALA A 190 3.11 -16.77 2.15
CA ALA A 190 3.15 -18.22 1.96
C ALA A 190 4.33 -18.84 2.72
N GLU A 191 4.18 -20.09 3.14
CA GLU A 191 5.30 -20.85 3.68
C GLU A 191 6.42 -20.97 2.63
N PRO A 192 7.68 -20.71 2.99
CA PRO A 192 8.78 -20.90 2.07
C PRO A 192 8.90 -22.39 1.72
N GLU A 193 8.99 -22.70 0.43
CA GLU A 193 9.28 -24.05 -0.02
C GLU A 193 10.63 -24.53 0.55
N ASN A 194 10.78 -25.84 0.77
CA ASN A 194 12.03 -26.42 1.26
C ASN A 194 13.18 -26.09 0.28
N GLY A 195 14.02 -25.10 0.65
CA GLY A 195 15.16 -24.63 -0.14
C GLY A 195 14.98 -23.24 -0.77
N ALA A 196 13.87 -22.54 -0.56
CA ALA A 196 13.70 -21.16 -0.99
C ALA A 196 14.63 -20.21 -0.22
N ALA A 197 15.19 -19.21 -0.90
CA ALA A 197 16.01 -18.19 -0.26
C ALA A 197 15.15 -17.33 0.69
N VAL A 198 15.27 -17.57 1.99
CA VAL A 198 14.54 -16.82 3.04
C VAL A 198 15.37 -15.59 3.45
N LEU A 199 14.70 -14.44 3.61
CA LEU A 199 15.31 -13.24 4.18
C LEU A 199 15.63 -13.48 5.66
N SER A 200 16.91 -13.58 5.99
CA SER A 200 17.38 -13.71 7.37
C SER A 200 17.58 -12.34 8.04
N PRO A 201 17.33 -12.21 9.35
CA PRO A 201 17.61 -10.98 10.08
C PRO A 201 19.12 -10.67 10.04
N SER A 202 19.45 -9.43 9.69
CA SER A 202 20.84 -8.92 9.66
C SER A 202 21.51 -8.92 11.04
N ASN A 203 20.74 -8.98 12.13
CA ASN A 203 21.22 -9.18 13.49
C ASN A 203 21.02 -10.62 13.96
N SER A 204 21.65 -11.55 13.25
CA SER A 204 21.98 -12.84 13.86
C SER A 204 23.18 -12.59 14.78
N PHE A 205 22.94 -12.10 16.00
CA PHE A 205 23.94 -12.25 17.05
C PHE A 205 24.08 -13.75 17.28
N SER A 206 25.10 -14.33 16.63
CA SER A 206 25.52 -15.69 16.87
C SER A 206 25.80 -15.79 18.36
N ALA A 207 24.93 -16.48 19.08
CA ALA A 207 25.14 -16.78 20.48
C ALA A 207 26.34 -17.73 20.55
N PHE A 208 27.54 -17.17 20.58
CA PHE A 208 28.71 -17.89 21.06
C PHE A 208 28.33 -18.43 22.44
N SER A 209 28.27 -19.76 22.54
CA SER A 209 28.17 -20.41 23.83
C SER A 209 29.31 -19.87 24.70
N PRO A 210 29.03 -19.25 25.86
CA PRO A 210 30.11 -18.76 26.70
C PRO A 210 30.87 -19.97 27.23
N ALA A 211 32.14 -20.09 26.85
CA ALA A 211 33.08 -20.90 27.60
C ALA A 211 33.05 -20.41 29.06
N PRO A 212 33.02 -21.30 30.07
CA PRO A 212 32.96 -20.88 31.45
C PRO A 212 34.29 -20.22 31.83
N ALA A 213 34.34 -18.89 31.80
CA ALA A 213 35.47 -18.13 32.30
C ALA A 213 35.33 -17.93 33.81
N LEU A 214 36.11 -18.71 34.56
CA LEU A 214 36.55 -18.36 35.90
C LEU A 214 37.35 -17.06 35.82
N ASN A 215 36.72 -15.92 36.11
CA ASN A 215 37.28 -14.91 37.02
C ASN A 215 36.34 -13.72 37.21
N ARG A 216 36.08 -13.48 38.49
CA ARG A 216 35.29 -12.40 39.06
C ARG A 216 36.15 -11.14 39.12
N VAL A 217 35.80 -10.09 38.35
CA VAL A 217 35.87 -8.67 38.76
C VAL A 217 34.80 -7.88 37.96
N GLN A 218 34.16 -6.94 38.66
CA GLN A 218 32.97 -6.17 38.28
C GLN A 218 33.08 -5.30 37.02
N LEU A 219 31.98 -5.35 36.26
CA LEU A 219 31.28 -4.27 35.56
C LEU A 219 31.78 -2.83 35.77
N ALA A 220 32.18 -2.19 34.67
CA ALA A 220 31.90 -0.79 34.37
C ALA A 220 31.75 -0.58 32.85
N LEU A 221 30.51 -0.49 32.37
CA LEU A 221 30.16 -0.01 31.03
C LEU A 221 30.31 1.51 30.99
N ASN A 222 31.39 2.02 30.39
CA ASN A 222 31.43 3.29 29.65
C ASN A 222 32.87 3.63 29.21
N ARG A 223 33.29 3.11 28.06
CA ARG A 223 34.19 3.79 27.10
C ARG A 223 34.33 2.92 25.85
N SER A 224 33.54 3.18 24.81
CA SER A 224 33.90 2.80 23.44
C SER A 224 34.73 3.94 22.87
N GLN A 225 36.02 3.93 23.15
CA GLN A 225 37.01 4.57 22.30
C GLN A 225 37.69 3.39 21.61
N ASP A 226 37.70 3.38 20.27
CA ASP A 226 38.45 2.38 19.53
C ASP A 226 39.91 2.48 19.98
N ASP A 227 40.45 1.39 20.54
CA ASP A 227 41.84 1.36 20.99
C ASP A 227 42.77 1.52 19.78
N GLU A 228 43.99 2.02 19.96
CA GLU A 228 44.93 2.25 18.84
C GLU A 228 45.21 0.97 18.02
N ILE A 229 45.02 -0.20 18.64
CA ILE A 229 45.08 -1.52 18.00
C ILE A 229 43.89 -1.72 17.03
N ASP A 230 42.68 -1.28 17.40
CA ASP A 230 41.50 -1.36 16.54
C ASP A 230 41.63 -0.41 15.34
N VAL A 231 42.18 0.79 15.55
CA VAL A 231 42.49 1.72 14.47
C VAL A 231 43.52 1.11 13.50
N MET A 232 44.56 0.46 14.00
CA MET A 232 45.55 -0.23 13.17
C MET A 232 44.97 -1.42 12.41
N ALA A 233 44.12 -2.23 13.05
CA ALA A 233 43.43 -3.33 12.38
C ALA A 233 42.54 -2.81 11.25
N SER A 234 41.82 -1.71 11.49
CA SER A 234 40.96 -1.09 10.47
C SER A 234 41.76 -0.45 9.32
N GLU A 235 42.94 0.12 9.59
CA GLU A 235 43.82 0.68 8.56
C GLU A 235 44.47 -0.43 7.72
N ALA A 236 44.93 -1.51 8.35
CA ALA A 236 45.46 -2.68 7.66
C ALA A 236 44.40 -3.39 6.78
N LEU A 237 43.13 -3.34 7.19
CA LEU A 237 42.00 -3.88 6.42
C LEU A 237 41.54 -2.98 5.28
N LYS A 238 41.93 -1.68 5.24
CA LYS A 238 41.57 -0.76 4.15
C LYS A 238 42.34 -1.03 2.87
N ASP A 239 43.62 -1.36 2.98
CA ASP A 239 44.48 -1.75 1.85
C ASP A 239 44.52 -3.28 1.68
N TRP A 240 43.44 -3.96 2.06
CA TRP A 240 43.34 -5.41 1.94
C TRP A 240 43.24 -5.82 0.47
N GLU A 241 44.37 -6.18 -0.12
CA GLU A 241 44.44 -6.86 -1.40
C GLU A 241 44.38 -8.37 -1.15
N GLN A 242 43.60 -9.11 -1.95
CA GLN A 242 43.37 -10.54 -1.78
C GLN A 242 44.59 -11.36 -2.27
N THR A 243 45.76 -11.15 -1.67
CA THR A 243 47.03 -11.81 -2.01
C THR A 243 47.02 -13.30 -1.63
N GLY A 244 46.04 -13.73 -0.86
CA GLY A 244 45.89 -15.10 -0.38
C GLY A 244 45.69 -16.12 -1.51
N ASP A 245 45.02 -15.75 -2.60
CA ASP A 245 44.66 -16.69 -3.67
C ASP A 245 45.88 -17.25 -4.40
N ALA A 246 46.98 -16.50 -4.50
CA ALA A 246 48.22 -16.97 -5.12
C ALA A 246 48.89 -18.10 -4.30
N PHE A 247 48.71 -18.08 -2.98
CA PHE A 247 49.26 -19.09 -2.07
C PHE A 247 48.29 -20.24 -1.80
N THR A 248 46.99 -19.96 -1.68
CA THR A 248 45.97 -20.96 -1.33
C THR A 248 45.44 -21.72 -2.53
N SER A 249 45.37 -21.11 -3.72
CA SER A 249 44.83 -21.78 -4.92
C SER A 249 45.64 -23.01 -5.35
N PRO A 250 46.99 -22.98 -5.37
CA PRO A 250 47.79 -24.16 -5.72
C PRO A 250 47.63 -25.30 -4.71
N VAL A 251 47.52 -24.97 -3.42
CA VAL A 251 47.30 -25.94 -2.33
C VAL A 251 45.91 -26.57 -2.45
N LEU A 252 44.89 -25.77 -2.73
CA LEU A 252 43.52 -26.24 -2.94
C LEU A 252 43.35 -27.06 -4.23
N GLN A 253 44.13 -26.76 -5.28
CA GLN A 253 44.18 -27.57 -6.49
C GLN A 253 44.82 -28.93 -6.22
N LEU A 254 45.96 -28.97 -5.51
CA LEU A 254 46.60 -30.24 -5.16
C LEU A 254 45.71 -31.09 -4.24
N ALA A 255 44.94 -30.46 -3.35
CA ALA A 255 43.95 -31.14 -2.51
C ALA A 255 42.77 -31.73 -3.31
N LYS A 256 42.45 -31.17 -4.49
CA LYS A 256 41.39 -31.68 -5.37
C LYS A 256 41.89 -32.79 -6.29
N ASP A 257 43.16 -32.74 -6.69
CA ASP A 257 43.75 -33.70 -7.62
C ASP A 257 44.13 -35.03 -6.95
N VAL A 258 44.34 -35.01 -5.63
CA VAL A 258 44.82 -36.19 -4.89
C VAL A 258 43.67 -36.81 -4.08
N GLY A 259 43.44 -38.11 -4.29
CA GLY A 259 42.34 -38.86 -3.66
C GLY A 259 42.64 -39.42 -2.26
N SER A 260 43.87 -39.25 -1.75
CA SER A 260 44.28 -39.79 -0.45
C SER A 260 45.13 -38.81 0.36
N PHE A 261 44.97 -38.83 1.68
CA PHE A 261 45.63 -37.91 2.60
C PHE A 261 47.16 -38.11 2.64
N GLU A 262 47.64 -39.34 2.50
CA GLU A 262 49.08 -39.65 2.53
C GLU A 262 49.81 -39.15 1.26
N GLU A 263 49.17 -39.22 0.09
CA GLU A 263 49.74 -38.68 -1.15
C GLU A 263 49.76 -37.14 -1.17
N PHE A 264 48.78 -36.51 -0.51
CA PHE A 264 48.75 -35.05 -0.35
C PHE A 264 49.93 -34.56 0.51
N LEU A 265 50.21 -35.26 1.62
CA LEU A 265 51.36 -34.97 2.49
C LEU A 265 52.71 -35.18 1.79
N ALA A 266 52.81 -36.19 0.92
CA ALA A 266 54.05 -36.48 0.19
C ALA A 266 54.40 -35.42 -0.87
N ARG A 267 53.41 -34.74 -1.46
CA ARG A 267 53.61 -33.73 -2.53
C ARG A 267 53.63 -32.29 -2.05
N LEU A 268 53.26 -32.03 -0.81
CA LEU A 268 53.34 -30.71 -0.18
C LEU A 268 54.75 -30.07 -0.18
N PRO A 269 55.85 -30.82 0.05
CA PRO A 269 57.21 -30.25 0.03
C PRO A 269 57.62 -29.70 -1.34
N ASP A 270 57.15 -30.33 -2.42
CA ASP A 270 57.44 -29.89 -3.80
C ASP A 270 56.70 -28.58 -4.13
N LEU A 271 55.48 -28.41 -3.59
CA LEU A 271 54.71 -27.17 -3.72
C LEU A 271 55.35 -26.00 -2.96
N GLN A 272 55.99 -26.29 -1.81
CA GLN A 272 56.67 -25.27 -1.01
C GLN A 272 57.85 -24.62 -1.75
N THR A 273 58.52 -25.34 -2.66
CA THR A 273 59.64 -24.77 -3.45
C THR A 273 59.20 -23.91 -4.63
N THR A 274 57.93 -23.99 -5.03
CA THR A 274 57.36 -23.24 -6.16
C THR A 274 56.61 -21.98 -5.74
N LEU A 275 56.23 -21.88 -4.47
CA LEU A 275 55.56 -20.70 -3.92
C LEU A 275 56.64 -19.68 -3.51
N GLU A 276 56.84 -18.61 -4.29
CA GLU A 276 57.67 -17.47 -3.88
C GLU A 276 56.94 -16.66 -2.78
N PRO A 277 57.36 -16.73 -1.50
CA PRO A 277 56.62 -16.13 -0.40
C PRO A 277 57.12 -14.71 -0.08
N ALA A 278 58.03 -14.15 -0.90
CA ALA A 278 58.78 -12.94 -0.56
C ALA A 278 57.87 -11.74 -0.26
N ALA A 279 56.87 -11.48 -1.10
CA ALA A 279 55.94 -10.37 -0.91
C ALA A 279 55.04 -10.55 0.33
N PHE A 280 54.60 -11.78 0.61
CA PHE A 280 53.76 -12.08 1.78
C PHE A 280 54.55 -11.97 3.09
N VAL A 281 55.79 -12.47 3.09
CA VAL A 281 56.70 -12.38 4.26
C VAL A 281 57.06 -10.92 4.55
N GLU A 282 57.29 -10.10 3.52
CA GLU A 282 57.59 -8.68 3.69
C GLU A 282 56.41 -7.91 4.29
N GLN A 283 55.19 -8.14 3.80
CA GLN A 283 53.98 -7.53 4.37
C GLN A 283 53.75 -7.95 5.83
N LEU A 284 53.93 -9.24 6.14
CA LEU A 284 53.76 -9.75 7.50
C LEU A 284 54.87 -9.22 8.44
N ALA A 285 56.10 -9.12 7.96
CA ALA A 285 57.22 -8.54 8.71
C ALA A 285 57.00 -7.04 8.98
N MET A 286 56.50 -6.27 8.00
CA MET A 286 56.22 -4.84 8.18
C MET A 286 55.08 -4.60 9.18
N LEU A 287 54.02 -5.42 9.14
CA LEU A 287 52.91 -5.34 10.09
C LEU A 287 53.33 -5.72 11.51
N SER A 288 54.10 -6.80 11.65
CA SER A 288 54.61 -7.22 12.96
C SER A 288 55.66 -6.25 13.53
N PHE A 289 56.46 -5.60 12.68
CA PHE A 289 57.35 -4.50 13.09
C PHE A 289 56.56 -3.27 13.57
N LYS A 290 55.56 -2.81 12.80
CA LYS A 290 54.69 -1.67 13.16
C LYS A 290 53.93 -1.92 14.48
N ALA A 291 53.46 -3.15 14.69
CA ALA A 291 52.83 -3.56 15.95
C ALA A 291 53.81 -3.53 17.13
N ARG A 292 55.07 -3.96 16.93
CA ARG A 292 56.09 -3.96 17.97
C ARG A 292 56.58 -2.56 18.35
N THR A 293 56.72 -1.66 17.38
CA THR A 293 57.11 -0.26 17.64
C THR A 293 56.05 0.51 18.43
N LEU A 294 54.77 0.21 18.23
CA LEU A 294 53.67 0.79 18.99
C LEU A 294 53.59 0.22 20.41
N GLY A 295 53.89 -1.08 20.58
CA GLY A 295 54.02 -1.69 21.91
C GLY A 295 55.12 -1.06 22.76
N ASP A 296 56.29 -0.78 22.18
CA ASP A 296 57.41 -0.12 22.88
C ASP A 296 57.15 1.37 23.18
N ALA A 297 56.34 2.06 22.37
CA ALA A 297 56.06 3.48 22.56
C ALA A 297 55.14 3.78 23.77
N ASN A 298 54.39 2.78 24.23
CA ASN A 298 53.48 2.89 25.39
C ASN A 298 54.10 2.40 26.71
N ASP A 299 55.34 1.89 26.69
CA ASP A 299 56.04 1.35 27.88
C ASP A 299 57.15 2.30 28.41
N GLY A 300 57.07 3.60 28.08
CA GLY A 300 57.96 4.68 28.53
C GLY A 300 57.33 5.65 29.51
#